data_AF-A0A2X1AND7-F1
#
_entry.id   AF-A0A2X1AND7-F1
#
_cell.length_a   1.000
_cell.length_b   1.000
_cell.length_c   1.000
_cell.angle_alpha   90.00
_cell.angle_beta   90.00
_cell.angle_gamma   90.00
#
_symmetry.space_group_name_H-M   'P 1'
#
loop_
_entity.id
_entity.type
_entity.pdbx_description
1 polymer ?
#
loop_
_entity_poly.entity_id
_entity_poly.type
_entity_poly.pdbx_seq_one_letter_code
_entity_poly.pdbx_strand_id
1 'polypeptide(L)'
;MTSPRDARRLIEALHGETVEDPGEGLFRSQVFGQILTTPVPVEVMAMMDVRAGADWTPVIFTTRQPIELDGGTLYVPTVAEQIEKCRLFGRPKDLQRAERLETLLR
;
A
#
# COMPACT_ATOMS: atom_id res chain seq x y z
N MET A 1 -8.83 4.14 0.19
CA MET A 1 -7.78 4.08 1.24
C MET A 1 -8.33 3.49 2.52
N THR A 2 -7.48 2.84 3.33
CA THR A 2 -7.89 2.32 4.64
C THR A 2 -7.92 3.43 5.69
N SER A 3 -8.89 3.39 6.59
CA SER A 3 -8.99 4.34 7.70
C SER A 3 -8.01 3.98 8.83
N PRO A 4 -7.54 4.94 9.65
CA PRO A 4 -6.74 4.63 10.84
C PRO A 4 -7.44 3.69 11.83
N ARG A 5 -8.78 3.68 11.87
CA ARG A 5 -9.57 2.77 12.71
C ARG A 5 -9.48 1.34 12.21
N ASP A 6 -9.69 1.13 10.90
CA ASP A 6 -9.72 -0.21 10.31
C ASP A 6 -8.32 -0.81 10.22
N ALA A 7 -7.29 0.01 9.98
CA ALA A 7 -5.90 -0.43 10.06
C ALA A 7 -5.55 -1.00 11.44
N ARG A 8 -5.85 -0.28 12.53
CA ARG A 8 -5.58 -0.78 13.89
C ARG A 8 -6.31 -2.08 14.18
N ARG A 9 -7.59 -2.19 13.78
CA ARG A 9 -8.37 -3.42 13.93
C ARG A 9 -7.78 -4.59 13.16
N LEU A 10 -7.31 -4.37 11.93
CA LEU A 10 -6.66 -5.40 11.13
C LEU A 10 -5.35 -5.86 11.75
N ILE A 11 -4.51 -4.91 12.20
CA ILE A 11 -3.23 -5.20 12.87
C ILE A 11 -3.48 -6.04 14.12
N GLU A 12 -4.42 -5.63 14.98
CA GLU A 12 -4.79 -6.36 16.20
C GLU A 12 -5.34 -7.76 15.89
N ALA A 13 -6.26 -7.88 14.93
CA ALA A 13 -6.88 -9.16 14.56
C ALA A 13 -5.88 -10.18 14.01
N LEU A 14 -4.75 -9.74 13.47
CA LEU A 14 -3.68 -10.59 12.94
C LEU A 14 -2.49 -10.69 13.89
N HIS A 15 -2.63 -10.25 15.14
CA HIS A 15 -1.57 -10.27 16.16
C HIS A 15 -0.28 -9.54 15.70
N GLY A 16 -0.45 -8.46 14.94
CA GLY A 16 0.62 -7.55 14.59
C GLY A 16 0.80 -6.42 15.60
N GLU A 17 1.77 -5.55 15.33
CA GLU A 17 2.12 -4.42 16.18
C GLU A 17 2.04 -3.12 15.38
N THR A 18 1.49 -2.08 16.00
CA THR A 18 1.64 -0.71 15.50
C THR A 18 3.03 -0.22 15.87
N VAL A 19 3.78 0.20 14.88
CA VAL A 19 5.15 0.68 15.03
C VAL A 19 5.21 2.15 14.68
N GLU A 20 6.18 2.87 15.23
CA GLU A 20 6.46 4.23 14.77
C GLU A 20 6.84 4.16 13.29
N ASP A 21 6.16 4.95 12.46
CA ASP A 21 6.50 5.03 11.05
C ASP A 21 7.91 5.63 10.96
N PRO A 22 8.89 4.90 10.40
CA PRO A 22 10.27 5.39 10.37
C PRO A 22 10.38 6.72 9.62
N GLY A 23 9.45 7.10 8.74
CA GLY A 23 9.28 8.47 8.22
C GLY A 23 10.46 9.11 7.48
N GLU A 24 11.61 8.45 7.41
CA GLU A 24 12.91 9.06 7.14
C GLU A 24 13.26 9.19 5.66
N GLY A 25 12.54 8.49 4.78
CA GLY A 25 12.94 8.38 3.37
C GLY A 25 12.05 9.16 2.41
N LEU A 26 10.84 8.66 2.21
CA LEU A 26 9.95 9.04 1.10
C LEU A 26 8.47 8.86 1.43
N PHE A 27 8.13 8.20 2.53
CA PHE A 27 6.78 7.81 2.88
C PHE A 27 6.51 8.14 4.33
N ARG A 28 5.25 8.41 4.62
CA ARG A 28 4.74 8.49 5.99
C ARG A 28 3.29 8.06 5.99
N SER A 29 2.81 7.60 7.14
CA SER A 29 1.44 7.17 7.36
C SER A 29 1.01 7.56 8.76
N GLN A 30 -0.29 7.76 8.96
CA GLN A 30 -0.81 8.04 10.31
C GLN A 30 -0.85 6.79 11.19
N VAL A 31 -0.93 5.61 10.56
CA VAL A 31 -0.79 4.32 11.22
C VAL A 31 0.07 3.46 10.34
N PHE A 32 1.20 3.02 10.88
CA PHE A 32 2.03 1.97 10.35
C PHE A 32 1.98 0.78 11.30
N GLY A 33 1.86 -0.42 10.74
CA GLY A 33 1.92 -1.64 11.52
C GLY A 33 2.50 -2.78 10.75
N GLN A 34 3.12 -3.70 11.47
CA GLN A 34 3.75 -4.89 10.93
C GLN A 34 3.13 -6.13 11.55
N ILE A 35 2.80 -7.09 10.71
CA ILE A 35 2.32 -8.40 11.10
C ILE A 35 3.38 -9.39 10.62
N LEU A 36 4.17 -9.89 11.57
CA LEU A 36 5.27 -10.84 11.32
C LEU A 36 4.89 -12.29 11.64
N THR A 37 3.67 -12.50 12.14
CA THR A 37 3.11 -13.80 12.54
C THR A 37 2.54 -14.60 11.36
N THR A 38 2.49 -14.00 10.17
CA THR A 38 1.99 -14.62 8.93
C THR A 38 3.15 -15.24 8.12
N PRO A 39 2.88 -16.24 7.25
CA PRO A 39 3.92 -16.87 6.41
C PRO A 39 4.71 -15.90 5.52
N VAL A 40 4.07 -14.78 5.16
CA VAL A 40 4.71 -13.64 4.51
C VAL A 40 4.43 -12.41 5.39
N PRO A 41 5.45 -11.61 5.75
CA PRO A 41 5.26 -10.38 6.51
C PRO A 41 4.26 -9.45 5.81
N VAL A 42 3.33 -8.88 6.58
CA VAL A 42 2.36 -7.90 6.06
C VAL A 42 2.61 -6.55 6.72
N GLU A 43 2.68 -5.51 5.89
CA GLU A 43 2.70 -4.12 6.33
C GLU A 43 1.33 -3.49 6.09
N VAL A 44 0.83 -2.79 7.10
CA VAL A 44 -0.44 -2.05 7.04
C VAL A 44 -0.15 -0.57 7.18
N MET A 45 -0.57 0.22 6.19
CA MET A 45 -0.38 1.66 6.13
C MET A 45 -1.74 2.36 5.99
N ALA A 46 -2.06 3.28 6.91
CA ALA A 46 -3.28 4.09 6.84
C ALA A 46 -2.94 5.57 6.66
N MET A 47 -3.71 6.25 5.81
CA MET A 47 -3.48 7.67 5.49
C MET A 47 -2.03 7.94 5.06
N MET A 48 -1.58 7.17 4.07
CA MET A 48 -0.21 7.22 3.55
C MET A 48 -0.01 8.44 2.63
N ASP A 49 1.06 9.17 2.86
CA ASP A 49 1.60 10.18 1.97
C ASP A 49 2.96 9.72 1.41
N VAL A 50 3.28 10.21 0.20
CA VAL A 50 4.60 10.09 -0.41
C VAL A 50 5.18 11.46 -0.66
N ARG A 51 6.50 11.58 -0.51
CA ARG A 51 7.24 12.80 -0.79
C ARG A 51 7.44 12.94 -2.30
N ALA A 52 6.83 13.95 -2.89
CA ALA A 52 6.96 14.30 -4.30
C ALA A 52 7.61 15.69 -4.41
N GLY A 53 8.94 15.72 -4.56
CA GLY A 53 9.71 16.96 -4.47
C GLY A 53 9.71 17.53 -3.04
N ALA A 54 9.23 18.76 -2.89
CA ALA A 54 9.12 19.43 -1.59
C ALA A 54 7.84 19.09 -0.83
N ASP A 55 6.83 18.53 -1.51
CA ASP A 55 5.48 18.36 -0.97
C ASP A 55 5.19 16.91 -0.57
N TRP A 56 4.28 16.76 0.39
CA TRP A 56 3.67 15.48 0.74
C TRP A 56 2.38 15.33 -0.05
N THR A 57 2.32 14.28 -0.87
CA THR A 57 1.16 13.95 -1.71
C THR A 57 0.46 12.71 -1.16
N PRO A 58 -0.86 12.74 -0.96
CA PRO A 58 -1.58 11.58 -0.45
C PRO A 58 -1.66 10.45 -1.49
N VAL A 59 -1.48 9.20 -1.04
CA VAL A 59 -1.55 8.01 -1.88
C VAL A 59 -3.00 7.48 -1.89
N ILE A 60 -3.81 8.01 -2.82
CA ILE A 60 -5.23 7.64 -2.96
C ILE A 60 -5.43 6.54 -4.00
N PHE A 61 -6.10 5.44 -3.62
CA PHE A 61 -6.71 4.49 -4.57
C PHE A 61 -8.21 4.72 -4.66
N THR A 62 -8.73 4.80 -5.88
CA THR A 62 -10.10 5.10 -6.27
C THR A 62 -10.81 3.89 -6.89
N THR A 63 -10.05 2.95 -7.46
CA THR A 63 -10.61 1.73 -8.05
C THR A 63 -10.63 0.57 -7.06
N ARG A 64 -11.58 -0.35 -7.24
CA ARG A 64 -11.73 -1.58 -6.45
C ARG A 64 -12.07 -2.75 -7.37
N GLN A 65 -11.07 -3.52 -7.75
CA GLN A 65 -11.22 -4.74 -8.53
C GLN A 65 -11.32 -5.95 -7.58
N PRO A 66 -12.41 -6.74 -7.64
CA PRO A 66 -12.52 -7.96 -6.85
C PRO A 66 -11.64 -9.07 -7.44
N ILE A 67 -10.98 -9.82 -6.56
CA ILE A 67 -10.25 -11.04 -6.86
C ILE A 67 -10.83 -12.13 -5.95
N GLU A 68 -11.44 -13.14 -6.55
CA GLU A 68 -11.99 -14.27 -5.79
C GLU A 68 -10.87 -15.23 -5.37
N LEU A 69 -10.86 -15.58 -4.09
CA LEU A 69 -9.93 -16.53 -3.48
C LEU A 69 -10.74 -17.51 -2.62
N ASP A 70 -10.17 -18.67 -2.29
CA ASP A 70 -10.83 -19.67 -1.45
C ASP A 70 -11.24 -19.10 -0.06
N GLY A 71 -10.53 -18.08 0.42
CA GLY A 71 -10.79 -17.39 1.69
C GLY A 71 -11.70 -16.16 1.60
N GLY A 72 -12.27 -15.87 0.41
CA GLY A 72 -13.14 -14.73 0.16
C GLY A 72 -12.61 -13.77 -0.91
N THR A 73 -13.27 -12.63 -1.06
CA THR A 73 -12.94 -11.65 -2.10
C THR A 73 -11.91 -10.62 -1.60
N LEU A 74 -10.76 -10.56 -2.28
CA LEU A 74 -9.75 -9.52 -2.07
C LEU A 74 -9.99 -8.36 -3.04
N TYR A 75 -10.01 -7.13 -2.53
CA TYR A 75 -10.10 -5.94 -3.39
C TYR A 75 -8.72 -5.32 -3.60
N VAL A 76 -8.35 -5.17 -4.87
CA VAL A 76 -7.12 -4.51 -5.30
C VAL A 76 -7.41 -3.32 -6.22
N PRO A 77 -6.53 -2.32 -6.31
CA PRO A 77 -6.63 -1.32 -7.36
C PRO A 77 -6.39 -1.94 -8.73
N THR A 78 -6.97 -1.34 -9.77
CA THR A 78 -6.73 -1.74 -11.17
C THR A 78 -5.25 -1.64 -11.52
N VAL A 79 -4.83 -2.40 -12.55
CA VAL A 79 -3.44 -2.36 -13.05
C VAL A 79 -3.02 -0.93 -13.45
N ALA A 80 -3.91 -0.16 -14.08
CA ALA A 80 -3.64 1.22 -14.47
C ALA A 80 -3.34 2.12 -13.25
N GLU A 81 -4.13 2.00 -12.18
CA GLU A 81 -3.91 2.78 -10.96
C GLU A 81 -2.64 2.32 -10.21
N GLN A 82 -2.31 1.02 -10.25
CA GLN A 82 -1.05 0.51 -9.71
C GLN A 82 0.17 1.09 -10.44
N ILE A 83 0.13 1.20 -11.78
CA ILE A 83 1.18 1.83 -12.59
C ILE A 83 1.35 3.30 -12.19
N GLU A 84 0.24 4.03 -12.06
CA GLU A 84 0.25 5.43 -11.62
C GLU A 84 0.96 5.60 -10.27
N LYS A 85 0.62 4.75 -9.27
CA LYS A 85 1.26 4.85 -7.95
C LYS A 85 2.72 4.44 -7.96
N CYS A 86 3.10 3.44 -8.76
CA CYS A 86 4.50 3.07 -8.94
C CYS A 86 5.32 4.26 -9.50
N ARG A 87 4.77 4.99 -10.48
CA ARG A 87 5.41 6.19 -11.03
C ARG A 87 5.48 7.34 -10.02
N LEU A 88 4.43 7.52 -9.21
CA LEU A 88 4.41 8.51 -8.13
C LEU A 88 5.48 8.23 -7.07
N PHE A 89 5.71 6.95 -6.72
CA PHE A 89 6.73 6.57 -5.75
C PHE A 89 8.16 6.78 -6.29
N GLY A 90 8.36 6.55 -7.59
CA GLY A 90 9.55 6.99 -8.33
C GLY A 90 10.88 6.32 -7.97
N ARG A 91 10.93 5.40 -7.00
CA ARG A 91 12.16 4.65 -6.70
C ARG A 91 12.50 3.74 -7.88
N PRO A 92 13.77 3.41 -8.14
CA PRO A 92 14.16 2.56 -9.26
C PRO A 92 13.36 1.24 -9.36
N LYS A 93 13.09 0.59 -8.21
CA LYS A 93 12.29 -0.64 -8.16
C LYS A 93 10.81 -0.43 -8.52
N ASP A 94 10.24 0.75 -8.22
CA ASP A 94 8.85 1.04 -8.52
C ASP A 94 8.68 1.35 -10.01
N LEU A 95 9.61 2.10 -10.60
CA LEU A 95 9.61 2.37 -12.05
C LEU A 95 9.74 1.07 -12.86
N GLN A 96 10.65 0.18 -12.45
CA GLN A 96 10.75 -1.16 -13.05
C GLN A 96 9.46 -1.96 -12.90
N ARG A 97 8.76 -1.86 -11.76
CA ARG A 97 7.47 -2.51 -11.56
C ARG A 97 6.39 -1.92 -12.46
N ALA A 98 6.36 -0.60 -12.66
CA ALA A 98 5.44 0.06 -13.58
C ALA A 98 5.59 -0.47 -15.01
N GLU A 99 6.84 -0.56 -15.51
CA GLU A 99 7.15 -1.11 -16.84
C GLU A 99 6.65 -2.56 -16.99
N ARG A 100 6.78 -3.39 -15.94
CA ARG A 100 6.26 -4.77 -15.94
C ARG A 100 4.74 -4.81 -15.94
N LEU A 101 4.09 -3.96 -15.16
CA LEU A 101 2.63 -3.89 -15.11
C LEU A 101 2.02 -3.42 -16.44
N GLU A 102 2.71 -2.54 -17.18
CA GLU A 102 2.27 -2.10 -18.52
C GLU A 102 2.14 -3.26 -19.52
N THR A 103 2.90 -4.34 -19.36
CA THR A 103 2.78 -5.51 -20.24
C THR A 103 1.48 -6.28 -20.04
N LEU A 104 0.75 -6.02 -18.94
CA LEU A 104 -0.55 -6.64 -18.66
C LEU A 104 -1.73 -5.88 -19.28
N LEU A 105 -1.49 -4.67 -19.82
CA LEU A 105 -2.51 -3.81 -20.45
C LEU A 105 -2.51 -3.89 -21.98
N ARG A 106 -1.59 -4.67 -22.57
CA ARG A 106 -1.46 -4.90 -24.02
C ARG A 106 -2.18 -6.17 -24.41
#